data_AF-A0A4Y2M001-F1
#
_entry.id   AF-A0A4Y2M001-F1
#
_cell.length_a   1.000
_cell.length_b   1.000
_cell.length_c   1.000
_cell.angle_alpha   90.00
_cell.angle_beta   90.00
_cell.angle_gamma   90.00
#
_symmetry.space_group_name_H-M   'P 1'
#
loop_
_entity.id
_entity.type
_entity.pdbx_description
1 polymer ?
#
loop_
_entity_poly.entity_id
_entity_poly.type
_entity_poly.pdbx_seq_one_letter_code
_entity_poly.pdbx_strand_id
1 'polypeptide(L)'
;MDRKCVCVLDMDETLGFSTGDTFHVRPKFQTLLNLLRLIRADIVLWSMGSDEYVHRVVNGFLPELATRVYKLFARTECNYSETYYSYPKASRHIRDMYPHSIFLIAIDDTVSQNMDEQYDLRIHVQPYTKVDSCDKELVLVCDKIINGIVELSNQDV
;
A
#
# COMPACT_ATOMS: atom_id res chain seq x y z
N MET A 1 -4.74 15.55 15.82
CA MET A 1 -4.26 14.96 14.54
C MET A 1 -5.13 15.51 13.42
N ASP A 2 -4.74 16.64 12.83
CA ASP A 2 -5.52 17.28 11.74
C ASP A 2 -5.06 16.85 10.34
N ARG A 3 -4.02 16.01 10.23
CA ARG A 3 -3.56 15.48 8.93
C ARG A 3 -4.27 14.17 8.61
N LYS A 4 -4.85 14.09 7.42
CA LYS A 4 -5.45 12.85 6.88
C LYS A 4 -4.33 11.83 6.62
N CYS A 5 -4.54 10.59 7.07
CA CYS A 5 -3.64 9.48 6.74
C CYS A 5 -4.01 8.88 5.38
N VAL A 6 -3.01 8.60 4.56
CA VAL A 6 -3.16 7.92 3.27
C VAL A 6 -2.12 6.81 3.20
N CYS A 7 -2.54 5.61 2.82
CA CYS A 7 -1.68 4.44 2.73
C CYS A 7 -1.69 3.91 1.30
N VAL A 8 -0.51 3.93 0.66
CA VAL A 8 -0.25 3.31 -0.63
C VAL A 8 0.24 1.89 -0.38
N LEU A 9 -0.54 0.92 -0.85
CA LEU A 9 -0.25 -0.50 -0.76
C LEU A 9 0.11 -1.04 -2.13
N ASP A 10 1.28 -1.65 -2.25
CA ASP A 10 1.54 -2.57 -3.35
C ASP A 10 0.74 -3.87 -3.21
N MET A 11 0.65 -4.68 -4.28
CA MET A 11 -0.14 -5.91 -4.32
C MET A 11 0.70 -7.18 -4.42
N ASP A 12 1.49 -7.31 -5.48
CA ASP A 12 2.24 -8.52 -5.81
C ASP A 12 3.49 -8.63 -4.94
N GLU A 13 3.75 -9.81 -4.39
CA GLU A 13 4.79 -10.08 -3.38
C GLU A 13 4.65 -9.26 -2.05
N THR A 14 3.81 -8.24 -2.01
CA THR A 14 3.48 -7.46 -0.80
C THR A 14 2.29 -8.07 -0.05
N LEU A 15 1.12 -8.14 -0.69
CA LEU A 15 -0.14 -8.65 -0.11
C LEU A 15 -0.42 -10.11 -0.44
N GLY A 16 0.34 -10.69 -1.37
CA GLY A 16 0.17 -12.04 -1.84
C GLY A 16 0.98 -12.27 -3.11
N PHE A 17 0.84 -13.42 -3.73
CA PHE A 17 1.48 -13.71 -5.02
C PHE A 17 0.58 -14.61 -5.88
N SER A 18 0.79 -14.58 -7.19
CA SER A 18 0.03 -15.41 -8.13
C SER A 18 0.76 -16.69 -8.51
N THR A 19 0.02 -17.79 -8.62
CA THR A 19 0.44 -19.02 -9.31
C THR A 19 -0.62 -19.46 -10.31
N GLY A 20 -0.35 -19.28 -11.60
CA GLY A 20 -1.38 -19.47 -12.64
C GLY A 20 -2.52 -18.48 -12.44
N ASP A 21 -3.75 -19.00 -12.28
CA ASP A 21 -4.97 -18.20 -12.10
C ASP A 21 -5.33 -17.93 -10.63
N THR A 22 -4.55 -18.45 -9.68
CA THR A 22 -4.81 -18.28 -8.24
C THR A 22 -3.90 -17.22 -7.65
N PHE A 23 -4.48 -16.29 -6.88
CA PHE A 23 -3.74 -15.38 -6.01
C PHE A 23 -3.73 -15.89 -4.57
N HIS A 24 -2.55 -16.13 -4.01
CA HIS A 24 -2.36 -16.57 -2.63
C HIS A 24 -2.20 -15.36 -1.72
N VAL A 25 -3.22 -15.05 -0.95
CA VAL A 25 -3.23 -13.91 -0.02
C VAL A 25 -2.25 -14.16 1.13
N ARG A 26 -1.40 -13.17 1.40
CA ARG A 26 -0.45 -13.19 2.51
C ARG A 26 -1.19 -13.22 3.85
N PRO A 27 -0.76 -14.05 4.83
CA PRO A 27 -1.38 -14.10 6.14
C PRO A 27 -1.46 -12.73 6.81
N LYS A 28 -2.50 -12.54 7.62
CA LYS A 28 -2.77 -11.32 8.40
C LYS A 28 -3.12 -10.09 7.56
N PHE A 29 -3.44 -10.28 6.28
CA PHE A 29 -4.00 -9.24 5.42
C PHE A 29 -5.19 -8.50 6.05
N GLN A 30 -6.16 -9.25 6.61
CA GLN A 30 -7.32 -8.65 7.26
C GLN A 30 -6.96 -7.81 8.49
N THR A 31 -5.88 -8.19 9.20
CA THR A 31 -5.38 -7.42 10.35
C THR A 31 -4.88 -6.04 9.90
N LEU A 32 -4.08 -6.00 8.83
CA LEU A 32 -3.63 -4.75 8.22
C LEU A 32 -4.81 -3.87 7.79
N LEU A 33 -5.77 -4.43 7.06
CA LEU A 33 -6.97 -3.69 6.64
C LEU A 33 -7.76 -3.12 7.82
N ASN A 34 -7.89 -3.88 8.91
CA ASN A 34 -8.60 -3.41 10.08
C ASN A 34 -7.86 -2.26 10.78
N LEU A 35 -6.52 -2.31 10.84
CA LEU A 35 -5.73 -1.20 11.36
C LEU A 35 -5.91 0.06 10.51
N LEU A 36 -5.76 -0.04 9.18
CA LEU A 36 -5.91 1.10 8.26
C LEU A 36 -7.29 1.76 8.41
N ARG A 37 -8.34 0.96 8.60
CA ARG A 37 -9.69 1.47 8.92
C ARG A 37 -9.76 2.16 10.27
N LEU A 38 -9.15 1.59 11.30
CA LEU A 38 -9.15 2.15 12.65
C LEU A 38 -8.52 3.55 12.67
N ILE A 39 -7.40 3.73 11.96
CA ILE A 39 -6.73 5.03 11.80
C ILE A 39 -7.37 5.92 10.72
N ARG A 40 -8.49 5.48 10.12
CA ARG A 40 -9.24 6.18 9.07
C ARG A 40 -8.38 6.59 7.86
N ALA A 41 -7.40 5.74 7.52
CA ALA A 41 -6.55 5.97 6.36
C ALA A 41 -7.33 5.75 5.06
N ASP A 42 -7.11 6.63 4.08
CA ASP A 42 -7.50 6.31 2.71
C ASP A 42 -6.52 5.30 2.14
N ILE A 43 -7.04 4.21 1.56
CA ILE A 43 -6.23 3.11 1.02
C ILE A 43 -6.14 3.29 -0.49
N VAL A 44 -4.92 3.47 -1.01
CA VAL A 44 -4.62 3.45 -2.44
C VAL A 44 -3.91 2.13 -2.72
N LEU A 45 -4.55 1.22 -3.45
CA LEU A 45 -3.85 0.05 -3.97
C LEU A 45 -3.14 0.46 -5.25
N TRP A 46 -1.83 0.24 -5.35
CA TRP A 46 -1.03 0.62 -6.51
C TRP A 46 -0.09 -0.50 -6.92
N SER A 47 -0.46 -1.25 -7.97
CA SER A 47 0.29 -2.41 -8.47
C SER A 47 0.94 -2.14 -9.83
N MET A 48 2.09 -2.78 -10.08
CA MET A 48 2.76 -2.82 -11.39
C MET A 48 2.14 -3.83 -12.37
N GLY A 49 1.18 -4.63 -11.91
CA GLY A 49 0.42 -5.59 -12.70
C GLY A 49 -0.45 -4.91 -13.76
N SER A 50 -0.82 -5.64 -14.82
CA SER A 50 -1.74 -5.08 -15.83
C SER A 50 -3.10 -4.77 -15.22
N ASP A 51 -3.79 -3.78 -15.77
CA ASP A 51 -5.10 -3.34 -15.29
C ASP A 51 -6.09 -4.52 -15.19
N GLU A 52 -6.18 -5.37 -16.21
CA GLU A 52 -7.07 -6.55 -16.19
C GLU A 52 -6.70 -7.54 -15.08
N TYR A 53 -5.40 -7.77 -14.88
CA TYR A 53 -4.90 -8.65 -13.83
C TYR A 53 -5.26 -8.12 -12.45
N VAL A 54 -4.97 -6.85 -12.18
CA VAL A 54 -5.23 -6.19 -10.90
C VAL A 54 -6.72 -6.20 -10.59
N HIS A 55 -7.57 -5.84 -11.56
CA HIS A 55 -9.02 -5.89 -11.38
C HIS A 55 -9.53 -7.31 -11.10
N ARG A 56 -9.00 -8.32 -11.79
CA ARG A 56 -9.36 -9.73 -11.54
C ARG A 56 -8.96 -10.16 -10.13
N VAL A 57 -7.73 -9.85 -9.70
CA VAL A 57 -7.24 -10.22 -8.37
C VAL A 57 -8.05 -9.54 -7.28
N VAL A 58 -8.29 -8.24 -7.39
CA VAL A 58 -9.04 -7.47 -6.39
C VAL A 58 -10.49 -7.96 -6.29
N ASN A 59 -11.16 -8.20 -7.41
CA ASN A 59 -12.56 -8.64 -7.39
C ASN A 59 -12.74 -10.12 -7.00
N GLY A 60 -11.74 -10.96 -7.27
CA GLY A 60 -11.83 -12.41 -7.04
C GLY A 60 -11.22 -12.88 -5.71
N PHE A 61 -10.08 -12.32 -5.32
CA PHE A 61 -9.24 -12.83 -4.22
C PHE A 61 -9.07 -11.84 -3.07
N LEU A 62 -9.25 -10.54 -3.32
CA LEU A 62 -9.17 -9.48 -2.30
C LEU A 62 -10.47 -8.65 -2.26
N PRO A 63 -11.66 -9.27 -2.15
CA PRO A 63 -12.94 -8.57 -2.26
C PRO A 63 -13.13 -7.47 -1.20
N GLU A 64 -12.42 -7.56 -0.07
CA GLU A 64 -12.39 -6.52 0.96
C GLU A 64 -11.73 -5.23 0.47
N LEU A 65 -10.78 -5.29 -0.48
CA LEU A 65 -10.22 -4.09 -1.12
C LEU A 65 -11.21 -3.49 -2.10
N ALA A 66 -11.91 -4.30 -2.89
CA ALA A 66 -12.82 -3.82 -3.93
C ALA A 66 -13.85 -2.80 -3.42
N THR A 67 -14.26 -2.91 -2.16
CA THR A 67 -15.25 -2.02 -1.52
C THR A 67 -14.64 -0.92 -0.65
N ARG A 68 -13.33 -0.96 -0.39
CA ARG A 68 -12.67 -0.12 0.63
C ARG A 68 -11.51 0.73 0.11
N VAL A 69 -10.95 0.39 -1.05
CA VAL A 69 -9.91 1.22 -1.65
C VAL A 69 -10.52 2.55 -2.10
N TYR A 70 -9.85 3.64 -1.74
CA TYR A 70 -10.15 4.96 -2.26
C TYR A 70 -9.80 5.06 -3.74
N LYS A 71 -8.67 4.46 -4.12
CA LYS A 71 -8.20 4.33 -5.51
C LYS A 71 -7.56 2.98 -5.75
N LEU A 72 -7.76 2.51 -6.97
CA LEU A 72 -7.11 1.33 -7.52
C LEU A 72 -6.28 1.78 -8.72
N PHE A 73 -4.97 1.68 -8.58
CA PHE A 73 -4.00 2.02 -9.61
C PHE A 73 -3.26 0.75 -10.04
N ALA A 74 -3.12 0.60 -11.35
CA ALA A 74 -2.42 -0.50 -11.98
C ALA A 74 -1.32 0.07 -12.90
N ARG A 75 -0.76 -0.77 -13.78
CA ARG A 75 0.36 -0.41 -14.67
C ARG A 75 0.15 0.89 -15.46
N THR A 76 -1.06 1.15 -15.96
CA THR A 76 -1.32 2.38 -16.72
C THR A 76 -1.02 3.63 -15.88
N GLU A 77 -1.42 3.63 -14.62
CA GLU A 77 -1.14 4.73 -13.70
C GLU A 77 0.33 4.78 -13.29
N CYS A 78 0.99 3.63 -13.15
CA CYS A 78 2.42 3.58 -12.90
C CYS A 78 3.23 4.26 -14.02
N ASN A 79 2.89 3.96 -15.28
CA ASN A 79 3.54 4.56 -16.44
C ASN A 79 3.30 6.08 -16.51
N TYR A 80 2.08 6.52 -16.20
CA TYR A 80 1.77 7.94 -16.07
C TYR A 80 2.64 8.57 -14.98
N SER A 81 2.64 8.00 -13.77
CA SER A 81 3.42 8.49 -12.65
C SER A 81 4.91 8.59 -12.97
N GLU A 82 5.48 7.56 -13.59
CA GLU A 82 6.89 7.54 -13.99
C GLU A 82 7.20 8.63 -15.03
N THR A 83 6.31 8.85 -15.99
CA THR A 83 6.47 9.88 -17.02
C THR A 83 6.45 11.30 -16.43
N TYR A 84 5.55 11.58 -15.49
CA TYR A 84 5.33 12.95 -14.98
C TYR A 84 6.09 13.27 -13.68
N TYR A 85 6.40 12.24 -12.88
CA TYR A 85 6.98 12.37 -11.54
C TYR A 85 8.26 11.55 -11.34
N SER A 86 8.77 10.91 -12.40
CA SER A 86 10.03 10.13 -12.42
C SER A 86 10.04 8.84 -11.61
N TYR A 87 8.92 8.48 -10.96
CA TYR A 87 8.79 7.25 -10.19
C TYR A 87 7.46 6.55 -10.53
N PRO A 88 7.45 5.21 -10.64
CA PRO A 88 6.22 4.45 -10.90
C PRO A 88 5.13 4.69 -9.85
N LYS A 89 5.50 4.92 -8.60
CA LYS A 89 4.55 5.17 -7.49
C LYS A 89 4.97 6.42 -6.72
N ALA A 90 4.96 7.56 -7.40
CA ALA A 90 5.47 8.81 -6.84
C ALA A 90 4.57 9.36 -5.71
N SER A 91 5.17 9.78 -4.60
CA SER A 91 4.51 10.42 -3.47
C SER A 91 3.76 11.68 -3.90
N ARG A 92 4.37 12.50 -4.76
CA ARG A 92 3.79 13.74 -5.27
C ARG A 92 2.52 13.51 -6.05
N HIS A 93 2.45 12.41 -6.81
CA HIS A 93 1.26 12.05 -7.55
C HIS A 93 0.07 11.85 -6.59
N ILE A 94 0.28 11.16 -5.47
CA ILE A 94 -0.76 11.03 -4.43
C ILE A 94 -1.06 12.36 -3.76
N ARG A 95 -0.04 13.14 -3.38
CA ARG A 95 -0.23 14.42 -2.68
C ARG A 95 -1.04 15.42 -3.52
N ASP A 96 -0.83 15.46 -4.84
CA ASP A 96 -1.57 16.33 -5.77
C ASP A 96 -3.08 16.00 -5.81
N MET A 97 -3.50 14.82 -5.35
CA MET A 97 -4.92 14.42 -5.27
C MET A 97 -5.66 15.00 -4.06
N TYR A 98 -4.95 15.53 -3.06
CA TYR A 98 -5.53 16.01 -1.81
C TYR A 98 -5.38 17.54 -1.69
N PRO A 99 -6.44 18.26 -1.28
CA PRO A 99 -6.38 19.73 -1.14
C PRO A 99 -5.65 20.19 0.14
N HIS A 100 -5.20 19.26 0.97
CA HIS A 100 -4.55 19.50 2.25
C HIS A 100 -3.35 18.57 2.44
N SER A 101 -2.48 18.92 3.39
CA SER A 101 -1.34 18.07 3.74
C SER A 101 -1.81 16.74 4.33
N ILE A 102 -1.21 15.65 3.85
CA ILE A 102 -1.48 14.27 4.26
C ILE A 102 -0.26 13.66 4.93
N PHE A 103 -0.50 12.69 5.81
CA PHE A 103 0.52 11.75 6.26
C PHE A 103 0.48 10.51 5.34
N LEU A 104 1.52 10.36 4.52
CA LEU A 104 1.59 9.42 3.43
C LEU A 104 2.49 8.23 3.77
N ILE A 105 1.88 7.04 3.82
CA ILE A 105 2.52 5.77 4.16
C ILE A 105 2.68 4.95 2.88
N ALA A 106 3.87 4.41 2.65
CA ALA A 106 4.20 3.48 1.57
C ALA A 106 4.46 2.06 2.14
N ILE A 107 3.83 1.05 1.56
CA ILE A 107 4.11 -0.37 1.84
C ILE A 107 4.32 -1.10 0.53
N ASP A 108 5.55 -1.59 0.30
CA ASP A 108 5.97 -2.21 -0.95
C ASP A 108 7.20 -3.10 -0.69
N ASP A 109 7.28 -4.25 -1.37
CA ASP A 109 8.41 -5.18 -1.26
C ASP A 109 9.67 -4.66 -1.97
N THR A 110 9.47 -3.77 -2.93
CA THR A 110 10.49 -3.10 -3.74
C THR A 110 10.42 -1.57 -3.59
N VAL A 111 10.09 -1.10 -2.37
CA VAL A 111 9.90 0.33 -2.03
C VAL A 111 11.06 1.25 -2.48
N SER A 112 12.30 0.75 -2.47
CA SER A 112 13.47 1.53 -2.89
C SER A 112 13.56 1.76 -4.40
N GLN A 113 12.86 0.95 -5.19
CA GLN A 113 12.86 1.00 -6.65
C GLN A 113 11.61 1.72 -7.18
N ASN A 114 10.45 1.43 -6.59
CA ASN A 114 9.17 1.92 -7.11
C ASN A 114 8.72 3.26 -6.52
N MET A 115 9.18 3.60 -5.31
CA MET A 115 8.68 4.72 -4.53
C MET A 115 9.81 5.67 -4.13
N ASP A 116 9.59 6.97 -4.29
CA ASP A 116 10.56 8.00 -3.90
C ASP A 116 10.66 8.18 -2.37
N GLU A 117 11.61 9.01 -1.94
CA GLU A 117 11.92 9.20 -0.52
C GLU A 117 10.97 10.17 0.19
N GLN A 118 10.05 10.86 -0.49
CA GLN A 118 9.18 11.90 0.10
C GLN A 118 7.87 11.35 0.71
N TYR A 119 7.74 10.03 0.79
CA TYR A 119 6.75 9.39 1.66
C TYR A 119 7.14 9.63 3.12
N ASP A 120 6.16 9.97 3.97
CA ASP A 120 6.41 10.27 5.38
C ASP A 120 6.81 9.01 6.18
N LEU A 121 6.28 7.85 5.77
CA LEU A 121 6.66 6.55 6.31
C LEU A 121 6.80 5.53 5.17
N ARG A 122 8.01 4.98 4.98
CA ARG A 122 8.30 3.96 3.97
C ARG A 122 8.56 2.62 4.65
N ILE A 123 7.70 1.64 4.38
CA ILE A 123 7.80 0.30 4.96
C ILE A 123 8.15 -0.68 3.84
N HIS A 124 9.43 -1.05 3.79
CA HIS A 124 9.87 -2.20 3.03
C HIS A 124 9.36 -3.48 3.70
N VAL A 125 8.68 -4.34 2.94
CA VAL A 125 8.29 -5.69 3.38
C VAL A 125 9.11 -6.76 2.67
N GLN A 126 9.38 -7.88 3.34
CA GLN A 126 10.00 -9.01 2.63
C GLN A 126 9.04 -9.59 1.58
N PRO A 127 9.52 -9.89 0.35
CA PRO A 127 8.69 -10.48 -0.70
C PRO A 127 8.03 -11.80 -0.29
N TYR A 128 6.72 -11.91 -0.50
CA TYR A 128 5.92 -13.10 -0.20
C TYR A 128 5.79 -13.99 -1.44
N THR A 129 6.75 -14.89 -1.63
CA THR A 129 6.90 -15.68 -2.87
C THR A 129 6.40 -17.12 -2.78
N LYS A 130 5.94 -17.54 -1.60
CA LYS A 130 5.41 -18.89 -1.36
C LYS A 130 4.39 -18.89 -0.22
N VAL A 131 3.48 -19.86 -0.24
CA VAL A 131 2.51 -20.04 0.85
C VAL A 131 3.26 -20.42 2.13
N ASP A 132 3.19 -19.53 3.11
CA ASP A 132 3.67 -19.73 4.47
C ASP A 132 2.62 -19.20 5.44
N SER A 133 2.00 -20.08 6.22
CA SER A 133 0.97 -19.72 7.22
C SER A 133 1.53 -19.02 8.45
N CYS A 134 2.85 -19.10 8.65
CA CYS A 134 3.56 -18.51 9.78
C CYS A 134 4.16 -17.14 9.46
N ASP A 135 3.98 -16.62 8.24
CA ASP A 135 4.38 -15.26 7.87
C ASP A 135 3.69 -14.24 8.79
N LYS A 136 4.51 -13.34 9.36
CA LYS A 136 4.09 -12.29 10.29
C LYS A 136 4.36 -10.89 9.76
N GLU A 137 4.79 -10.77 8.50
CA GLU A 137 5.31 -9.50 7.98
C GLU A 137 4.25 -8.40 8.03
N LEU A 138 3.00 -8.71 7.67
CA LEU A 138 1.90 -7.74 7.74
C LEU A 138 1.53 -7.32 9.18
N VAL A 139 1.89 -8.12 10.19
CA VAL A 139 1.79 -7.70 11.61
C VAL A 139 2.91 -6.73 11.93
N LEU A 140 4.14 -6.99 11.49
CA LEU A 140 5.26 -6.07 11.67
C LEU A 140 5.02 -4.73 10.95
N VAL A 141 4.35 -4.75 9.80
CA VAL A 141 3.87 -3.55 9.11
C VAL A 141 2.90 -2.76 10.00
N CYS A 142 1.94 -3.43 10.64
CA CYS A 142 1.00 -2.79 11.55
C CYS A 142 1.73 -2.08 12.71
N ASP A 143 2.71 -2.75 13.31
CA ASP A 143 3.51 -2.18 14.41
C ASP A 143 4.29 -0.93 13.95
N LYS A 144 4.90 -0.98 12.75
CA LYS A 144 5.61 0.16 12.16
C LYS A 144 4.68 1.35 11.90
N ILE A 145 3.46 1.12 11.41
CA ILE A 145 2.47 2.18 11.22
C ILE A 145 2.12 2.85 12.55
N ILE A 146 1.83 2.05 13.58
CA ILE A 146 1.45 2.56 14.90
C ILE A 146 2.59 3.40 15.49
N ASN A 147 3.82 2.89 15.45
CA ASN A 147 4.98 3.60 15.97
C ASN A 147 5.22 4.92 15.22
N GLY A 148 5.15 4.91 13.88
CA GLY A 148 5.30 6.14 13.09
C GLY A 148 4.25 7.20 13.41
N ILE A 149 2.99 6.80 13.66
CA ILE A 149 1.94 7.74 14.07
C ILE A 149 2.20 8.31 15.48
N VAL A 150 2.67 7.48 16.41
CA VAL A 150 2.99 7.91 17.78
C VAL A 150 4.17 8.88 17.79
N GLU A 151 5.23 8.59 17.03
CA GLU A 151 6.40 9.45 16.92
C GLU A 151 6.05 10.85 16.39
N LEU A 152 5.20 10.94 15.37
CA LEU A 152 4.69 12.22 14.87
C LEU A 152 3.90 13.00 15.94
N SER A 153 3.08 12.30 16.71
CA SER A 153 2.24 12.92 17.75
C SER A 153 3.08 13.56 18.85
N ASN A 154 4.31 13.07 19.07
CA ASN A 154 5.22 13.60 20.08
C ASN A 154 6.09 14.77 19.58
N GLN A 155 6.13 15.02 18.26
CA GLN A 155 6.86 16.16 17.67
C GLN A 155 6.03 17.46 17.66
N ASP A 156 4.72 17.36 17.87
CA ASP A 156 3.78 18.48 17.94
C ASP A 156 3.56 19.01 19.39
N VAL A 157 4.43 18.65 20.34
CA VAL A 157 4.39 19.09 21.77
C VAL A 157 5.51 20.08 22.08
#